data_AF-A0A2P2IN54-F1
#
_entry.id   AF-A0A2P2IN54-F1
#
_cell.length_a   1.000
_cell.length_b   1.000
_cell.length_c   1.000
_cell.angle_alpha   90.00
_cell.angle_beta   90.00
_cell.angle_gamma   90.00
#
_symmetry.space_group_name_H-M   'P 1'
#
loop_
_entity.id
_entity.type
_entity.pdbx_description
1 polymer ?
#
loop_
_entity_poly.entity_id
_entity_poly.type
_entity_poly.pdbx_seq_one_letter_code
_entity_poly.pdbx_strand_id
1 'polypeptide(L)' 'MRQLKKAAAALKGSDNRRATNVSAWLDAQQNRLNLPILLTTTIGSFPQTMDLRRDFRG' A
#
# COMPACT_ATOMS: atom_id res chain seq x y z
N MET A 1 19.23 1.60 19.50
CA MET A 1 18.31 2.29 20.44
C MET A 1 18.16 3.80 20.22
N ARG A 2 19.22 4.58 19.94
CA ARG A 2 19.13 6.04 19.83
C ARG A 2 18.30 6.55 18.63
N GLN A 3 18.36 5.87 17.48
CA GLN A 3 17.59 6.23 16.28
C GLN A 3 16.08 5.96 16.43
N LEU A 4 15.69 4.83 17.01
CA LEU A 4 14.26 4.49 17.24
C LEU A 4 13.58 5.55 18.11
N LYS A 5 14.21 5.94 19.23
CA LYS A 5 13.67 6.96 20.14
C LYS A 5 13.52 8.32 19.45
N LYS A 6 14.47 8.71 18.60
CA LYS A 6 14.42 9.95 17.84
C LYS A 6 13.28 9.94 16.81
N ALA A 7 13.08 8.81 16.11
CA ALA A 7 12.00 8.66 15.13
C ALA A 7 10.63 8.73 15.80
N ALA A 8 10.46 8.06 16.95
CA ALA A 8 9.21 8.09 17.70
C ALA A 8 8.88 9.50 18.22
N ALA A 9 9.88 10.25 18.71
CA ALA A 9 9.69 11.63 19.19
C ALA A 9 9.38 12.63 18.07
N ALA A 10 9.71 12.31 16.81
CA ALA A 10 9.47 13.17 15.66
C ALA A 10 8.05 13.03 15.08
N LEU A 11 7.26 12.05 15.54
CA LEU A 11 5.88 11.83 15.10
C LEU A 11 5.00 13.01 15.50
N LYS A 12 4.25 13.53 14.54
CA LYS A 12 3.25 14.58 14.73
C LYS A 12 1.86 13.97 14.81
N GLY A 13 0.96 14.62 15.54
CA GLY A 13 -0.44 14.17 15.67
C GLY A 13 -1.21 14.09 14.34
N SER A 14 -0.71 14.74 13.29
CA SER A 14 -1.26 14.72 11.93
C SER A 14 -0.74 13.59 11.05
N ASP A 15 0.32 12.88 11.45
CA ASP A 15 0.97 11.86 10.60
C ASP A 15 0.07 10.63 10.39
N ASN A 16 -0.99 10.50 11.18
CA ASN A 16 -2.05 9.49 11.02
C ASN A 16 -3.07 9.83 9.93
N ARG A 17 -3.01 11.03 9.33
CA ARG A 17 -3.94 11.50 8.30
C ARG A 17 -3.21 11.70 6.99
N ARG A 18 -3.88 11.37 5.89
CA ARG A 18 -3.42 11.77 4.56
C ARG A 18 -3.60 13.27 4.39
N ALA A 19 -2.66 13.94 3.73
CA ALA A 19 -2.73 15.37 3.46
C ALA A 19 -3.83 15.74 2.44
N THR A 20 -4.23 14.79 1.60
CA THR A 20 -5.26 14.96 0.56
C THR A 20 -6.64 14.59 1.08
N ASN A 21 -7.64 15.42 0.76
CA ASN A 21 -9.05 15.08 0.95
C ASN A 21 -9.43 13.85 0.10
N VAL A 22 -10.36 13.04 0.60
CA VAL A 22 -10.86 11.82 -0.04
C VAL A 22 -11.41 12.10 -1.44
N SER A 23 -12.21 13.16 -1.63
CA SER A 23 -12.79 13.49 -2.94
C SER A 23 -11.71 13.81 -3.98
N ALA A 24 -10.76 14.68 -3.64
CA ALA A 24 -9.65 15.03 -4.53
C ALA A 24 -8.75 13.82 -4.85
N TRP A 25 -8.58 12.91 -3.90
CA TRP A 25 -7.84 11.68 -4.12
C TRP A 25 -8.59 10.73 -5.06
N LEU A 26 -9.91 10.57 -4.90
CA LEU A 26 -10.74 9.74 -5.77
C LEU A 26 -10.71 10.24 -7.22
N ASP A 27 -10.84 11.54 -7.46
CA ASP A 27 -10.77 12.12 -8.80
C ASP A 27 -9.39 11.86 -9.44
N ALA A 28 -8.31 12.05 -8.67
CA ALA A 28 -6.96 11.76 -9.13
C ALA A 28 -6.73 10.27 -9.42
N GLN A 29 -7.29 9.37 -8.61
CA GLN A 29 -7.20 7.91 -8.84
C GLN A 29 -8.01 7.49 -10.07
N GLN A 30 -9.23 7.99 -10.23
CA GLN A 30 -10.07 7.66 -11.37
C GLN A 30 -9.45 8.15 -12.68
N ASN A 31 -8.89 9.37 -12.71
CA ASN A 31 -8.17 9.89 -13.88
C ASN A 31 -6.91 9.08 -14.21
N ARG A 32 -6.22 8.54 -13.19
CA ARG A 32 -4.99 7.78 -13.38
C ARG A 32 -5.21 6.33 -13.78
N LEU A 33 -6.21 5.67 -13.18
CA LEU A 33 -6.46 4.23 -13.34
C LEU A 33 -7.58 3.93 -14.35
N ASN A 34 -8.45 4.90 -14.62
CA ASN A 34 -9.57 4.82 -15.56
C ASN A 34 -10.39 3.53 -15.42
N LEU A 35 -10.81 3.23 -14.19
CA LEU A 35 -11.41 1.95 -13.84
C LEU A 35 -12.89 1.90 -14.25
N PRO A 36 -13.40 0.73 -14.66
CA PRO A 36 -14.82 0.55 -14.90
C PRO A 36 -15.61 0.64 -13.60
N ILE A 37 -16.92 0.90 -13.71
CA ILE A 37 -17.81 1.07 -12.55
C ILE A 37 -17.87 -0.17 -11.64
N LEU A 38 -17.69 -1.37 -12.21
CA LEU A 38 -17.57 -2.63 -11.48
C LEU A 38 -16.17 -3.22 -11.70
N LEU A 39 -15.22 -2.75 -10.89
CA LEU A 39 -13.87 -3.30 -10.88
C LEU A 39 -13.82 -4.65 -10.13
N THR A 40 -13.03 -5.58 -10.65
CA THR A 40 -12.63 -6.80 -9.94
C THR A 40 -11.14 -6.75 -9.60
N THR A 41 -10.79 -7.05 -8.35
CA THR A 41 -9.40 -7.14 -7.89
C THR A 41 -9.20 -8.38 -7.02
N THR A 42 -8.06 -9.05 -7.15
CA THR A 42 -7.65 -10.12 -6.22
C THR A 42 -6.96 -9.51 -5.00
N ILE A 43 -7.20 -10.06 -3.80
CA ILE A 43 -6.69 -9.51 -2.53
C ILE A 43 -5.22 -9.87 -2.25
N GLY A 44 -4.64 -10.84 -2.95
CA GLY A 44 -3.32 -11.36 -2.57
C GLY A 44 -2.67 -12.33 -3.55
N SER A 45 -1.95 -13.30 -2.99
CA SER A 45 -1.08 -14.21 -3.72
C SER A 45 -1.81 -15.11 -4.70
N PHE A 46 -1.12 -15.43 -5.79
CA PHE A 46 -1.50 -16.50 -6.71
C PHE A 46 -0.91 -17.84 -6.26
N PRO A 47 -1.42 -18.98 -6.77
CA PRO A 47 -0.84 -20.29 -6.49
C PRO A 47 0.66 -20.30 -6.79
N GLN A 48 1.47 -20.63 -5.77
CA GLN A 48 2.92 -20.74 -5.95
C GLN A 48 3.25 -22.04 -6.70
N THR A 49 4.05 -21.94 -7.74
CA THR A 49 4.50 -23.09 -8.54
C THR A 49 5.58 -23.90 -7.82
N MET A 50 5.86 -25.11 -8.30
CA MET A 50 6.90 -25.98 -7.70
C MET A 50 8.31 -25.41 -7.87
N ASP A 51 8.58 -24.75 -8.99
CA ASP A 51 9.89 -24.15 -9.25
C ASP A 51 10.17 -23.02 -8.25
N LEU A 52 9.19 -22.13 -8.03
CA LEU A 52 9.27 -21.08 -7.02
C LEU A 52 9.43 -21.61 -5.59
N ARG A 53 8.94 -22.83 -5.30
CA ARG A 53 9.11 -23.48 -3.99
C ARG A 53 10.49 -24.10 -3.78
N ARG A 54 11.21 -24.42 -4.86
CA ARG A 54 12.56 -25.00 -4.80
C ARG A 54 13.59 -23.91 -4.53
N ASP A 55 13.49 -22.78 -5.23
CA ASP A 55 14.40 -21.64 -5.10
C ASP A 55 14.37 -21.00 -3.70
N PHE A 56 13.20 -21.01 -3.04
CA PHE A 56 13.06 -20.47 -1.68
C PHE A 56 13.56 -21.42 -0.58
N ARG A 57 13.82 -22.69 -0.91
CA ARG A 57 14.33 -23.70 0.05
C ARG A 57 15.83 -23.97 -0.07
N GLY A 58 16.56 -23.21 -0.89
CA GLY A 58 18.02 -23.20 -0.96
C GLY A 58 18.63 -22.10 -0.10
#